data_AF-A0A6A8G2B0-F1
#
_entry.id   AF-A0A6A8G2B0-F1
#
_cell.length_a   1.000
_cell.length_b   1.000
_cell.length_c   1.000
_cell.angle_alpha   90.00
_cell.angle_beta   90.00
_cell.angle_gamma   90.00
#
_symmetry.space_group_name_H-M   'P 1'
#
loop_
_entity.id
_entity.type
_entity.pdbx_description
1 polymer ?
#
loop_
_entity_poly.entity_id
_entity_poly.type
_entity_poly.pdbx_seq_one_letter_code
_entity_poly.pdbx_strand_id
1 'polypeptide(L)' 'EFNSSPYETGYIKFIEGSGHSFWYDLMPESGKKFYPTKYLLIYNDNKTVESKSINVEVHLTKK' A
#
# COMPACT_ATOMS: atom_id res chain seq x y z
N GLU A 1 13.53 6.41 19.23
CA GLU A 1 12.92 5.07 19.24
C GLU A 1 12.00 4.92 18.03
N PHE A 2 12.11 3.80 17.32
CA PHE A 2 11.37 3.49 16.08
C PHE A 2 10.18 2.57 16.42
N ASN A 3 9.31 3.01 17.33
CA ASN A 3 8.30 2.11 17.94
C ASN A 3 6.99 2.06 17.15
N SER A 4 6.65 3.10 16.39
CA SER A 4 5.41 3.15 15.60
C SER A 4 5.41 4.23 14.53
N SER A 5 4.44 4.18 13.63
CA SER A 5 4.09 5.26 12.69
C SER A 5 3.33 6.40 13.40
N PRO A 6 3.49 7.67 12.98
CA PRO A 6 2.61 8.77 13.41
C PRO A 6 1.21 8.70 12.77
N TYR A 7 1.01 7.81 11.80
CA TYR A 7 -0.27 7.57 11.13
C TYR A 7 -0.94 6.32 11.70
N GLU A 8 -2.25 6.38 11.85
CA GLU A 8 -3.08 5.26 12.29
C GLU A 8 -3.36 4.30 11.14
N THR A 9 -3.74 4.85 9.97
CA THR A 9 -3.93 4.09 8.74
C THR A 9 -3.24 4.73 7.56
N GLY A 10 -2.95 3.93 6.55
CA GLY A 10 -2.41 4.42 5.29
C GLY A 10 -2.62 3.42 4.16
N TYR A 11 -3.00 3.90 2.98
CA TYR A 11 -2.99 3.09 1.77
C TYR A 11 -2.41 3.87 0.59
N ILE A 12 -1.79 3.14 -0.33
CA ILE A 12 -1.34 3.65 -1.62
C ILE A 12 -2.32 3.18 -2.70
N LYS A 13 -2.86 4.11 -3.49
CA LYS A 13 -3.81 3.86 -4.55
C LYS A 13 -3.18 4.17 -5.91
N PHE A 14 -3.34 3.24 -6.83
CA PHE A 14 -2.94 3.35 -8.22
C PHE A 14 -4.18 3.52 -9.08
N ILE A 15 -4.17 4.49 -9.99
CA ILE A 15 -5.28 4.81 -10.89
C ILE A 15 -4.74 4.77 -12.32
N GLU A 16 -5.09 3.72 -13.06
CA GLU A 16 -4.69 3.52 -14.45
C GLU A 16 -5.42 4.51 -15.38
N GLY A 17 -4.85 4.79 -16.56
CA GLY A 17 -5.46 5.69 -17.54
C GLY A 17 -6.86 5.29 -18.02
N SER A 18 -7.25 4.02 -17.83
CA SER A 18 -8.60 3.49 -18.09
C SER A 18 -9.64 3.90 -17.05
N GLY A 19 -9.22 4.48 -15.92
CA GLY A 19 -10.05 4.73 -14.74
C GLY A 19 -10.12 3.54 -13.76
N HIS A 20 -9.56 2.37 -14.12
CA HIS A 20 -9.40 1.26 -13.17
C HIS A 20 -8.46 1.66 -12.04
N SER A 21 -8.77 1.27 -10.81
CA SER A 21 -7.92 1.54 -9.66
C SER A 21 -7.82 0.36 -8.71
N PHE A 22 -6.67 0.26 -8.05
CA PHE A 22 -6.35 -0.73 -7.04
C PHE A 22 -5.50 -0.07 -5.95
N TRP A 23 -5.40 -0.70 -4.78
CA TRP A 23 -4.66 -0.13 -3.65
C TRP A 23 -4.04 -1.20 -2.77
N TYR A 24 -3.01 -0.80 -2.02
CA TYR A 24 -2.36 -1.64 -1.02
C TYR A 24 -2.36 -0.94 0.35
N ASP A 25 -2.65 -1.71 1.40
CA ASP A 25 -2.52 -1.26 2.78
C ASP A 25 -1.03 -1.10 3.13
N LEU A 26 -0.67 0.03 3.72
CA LEU A 26 0.69 0.36 4.14
C LEU A 26 0.96 0.00 5.60
N MET A 27 -0.06 -0.36 6.38
CA MET A 27 0.08 -0.78 7.76
C MET A 27 0.23 -2.30 7.87
N PRO A 28 1.03 -2.81 8.82
CA PRO A 28 1.11 -4.24 9.06
C PRO A 28 -0.23 -4.76 9.62
N GLU A 29 -0.50 -6.06 9.42
CA GLU A 29 -1.59 -6.73 10.14
C GLU A 29 -1.47 -6.51 11.65
N SER A 30 -2.61 -6.41 12.33
CA SER A 30 -2.64 -6.24 13.77
C SER A 30 -1.99 -7.43 14.49
N GLY A 31 -1.20 -7.14 15.51
CA GLY A 31 -0.50 -8.17 16.28
C GLY A 31 0.92 -7.76 16.66
N LYS A 32 1.60 -8.63 17.43
CA LYS A 32 2.94 -8.35 17.96
C LYS A 32 4.07 -8.64 16.98
N LYS A 33 3.80 -9.38 15.90
CA LYS A 33 4.83 -9.87 14.98
C LYS A 33 4.49 -9.50 13.55
N PHE A 34 5.43 -8.83 12.90
CA PHE A 34 5.40 -8.60 11.46
C PHE A 34 5.99 -9.80 10.72
N TYR A 35 5.34 -10.23 9.64
CA TYR A 35 5.78 -11.32 8.78
C TYR A 35 6.10 -10.78 7.38
N PRO A 36 7.37 -10.41 7.10
CA PRO A 36 7.73 -9.73 5.86
C PRO A 36 7.37 -10.53 4.60
N THR A 37 7.60 -11.84 4.62
CA THR A 37 7.30 -12.72 3.49
C THR A 37 5.81 -12.78 3.18
N LYS A 38 4.96 -12.86 4.21
CA LYS A 38 3.50 -12.83 4.05
C LYS A 38 3.03 -11.49 3.50
N TYR A 39 3.57 -10.39 4.01
CA TYR A 39 3.21 -9.04 3.57
C TYR A 39 3.58 -8.80 2.10
N LEU A 40 4.74 -9.27 1.66
CA LEU A 40 5.19 -9.13 0.27
C LEU A 40 4.46 -10.04 -0.73
N LEU A 41 3.63 -10.98 -0.27
CA LEU A 41 2.81 -11.80 -1.17
C LEU A 41 1.80 -10.97 -1.97
N ILE A 42 1.50 -9.73 -1.56
CA ILE A 42 0.65 -8.81 -2.35
C ILE A 42 1.21 -8.52 -3.75
N TYR A 43 2.52 -8.70 -3.97
CA TYR A 43 3.18 -8.49 -5.26
C TYR A 43 3.36 -9.79 -6.06
N ASN A 44 2.77 -10.91 -5.63
CA ASN A 44 2.92 -12.20 -6.31
C ASN A 44 2.19 -12.27 -7.65
N ASP A 45 1.28 -11.34 -7.93
CA ASP A 45 0.51 -11.24 -9.16
C ASP A 45 1.32 -10.64 -10.32
N ASN A 46 2.49 -10.07 -10.02
CA ASN A 46 3.34 -9.34 -10.95
C ASN A 46 2.54 -8.29 -11.76
N LYS A 47 1.59 -7.61 -11.12
CA LYS A 47 0.77 -6.57 -11.74
C LYS A 47 1.65 -5.48 -12.33
N THR A 48 1.46 -5.22 -13.62
CA THR A 48 2.14 -4.14 -14.35
C THR A 48 1.18 -2.97 -14.63
N VAL A 49 1.73 -1.77 -14.77
CA VAL A 49 0.98 -0.55 -15.14
C VAL A 49 1.71 0.20 -16.26
N GLU A 50 0.96 0.99 -17.05
CA GLU A 50 1.54 1.88 -18.05
C GLU A 50 2.08 3.16 -17.37
N SER A 51 3.39 3.34 -17.39
CA SER A 51 4.06 4.44 -16.68
C SER A 51 3.67 5.83 -17.17
N LYS A 52 3.24 5.97 -18.43
CA LYS A 52 2.85 7.26 -19.02
C LYS A 52 1.49 7.76 -18.50
N SER A 53 0.59 6.86 -18.12
CA SER A 53 -0.81 7.18 -17.82
C SER A 53 -1.22 6.90 -16.37
N ILE A 54 -0.32 6.34 -15.56
CA ILE A 54 -0.56 6.00 -14.15
C ILE A 54 -0.60 7.24 -13.26
N ASN A 55 -1.62 7.32 -12.40
CA ASN A 55 -1.65 8.24 -11.26
C ASN A 55 -1.51 7.47 -9.95
N VAL A 56 -0.81 8.07 -8.98
CA VAL A 56 -0.57 7.46 -7.67
C VAL A 56 -0.98 8.45 -6.58
N GLU A 57 -1.82 7.98 -5.66
CA GLU A 57 -2.27 8.74 -4.51
C GLU A 57 -1.90 8.00 -3.21
N VAL A 58 -1.46 8.73 -2.20
CA VAL A 58 -1.19 8.17 -0.87
C VAL A 58 -2.12 8.85 0.13
N HIS A 59 -2.92 8.04 0.81
CA HIS A 59 -3.95 8.50 1.74
C HIS A 59 -3.56 8.04 3.15
N LEU A 60 -3.27 9.00 4.03
CA LEU A 60 -2.82 8.74 5.40
C LEU A 60 -3.77 9.39 6.41
N THR A 61 -4.07 8.69 7.50
CA THR A 61 -4.82 9.26 8.62
C THR A 61 -3.90 9.45 9.82
N LYS A 62 -3.93 10.65 10.41
CA LYS A 62 -3.20 10.89 11.66
C LYS A 62 -3.87 10.15 12.81
N LYS A 63 -3.08 9.78 13.81
CA LYS A 63 -3.58 9.36 15.13
C LYS A 63 -4.41 10.45 15.79
#